data_AF-A0A1V0NEW7-F1
#
_entry.id   AF-A0A1V0NEW7-F1
#
_cell.length_a   1.000
_cell.length_b   1.000
_cell.length_c   1.000
_cell.angle_alpha   90.00
_cell.angle_beta   90.00
_cell.angle_gamma   90.00
#
_symmetry.space_group_name_H-M   'P 1'
#
loop_
_entity.id
_entity.type
_entity.pdbx_description
1 polymer ?
#
loop_
_entity_poly.entity_id
_entity_poly.type
_entity_poly.pdbx_seq_one_letter_code
_entity_poly.pdbx_strand_id
1 'polypeptide(L)'
;MDMFNFLAHNVKERKKTTFAENNESIMYDALFNPTLFVYVSKLIGIVHVKIPYEVRSLHKGDILFEVESLKIINTVLMEGDGIVEDILVRDGQMVMYDTPLVIIKVQKKENKI
;
A
#
# COMPACT_ATOMS: atom_id res chain seq x y z
N MET A 1 12.28 11.57 -0.86
CA MET A 1 11.97 11.53 0.57
C MET A 1 12.18 10.10 1.02
N ASP A 2 12.90 9.85 2.10
CA ASP A 2 13.12 8.48 2.59
C ASP A 2 11.82 7.92 3.22
N MET A 3 11.52 6.64 2.98
CA MET A 3 10.32 5.93 3.48
C MET A 3 10.17 6.08 5.00
N PHE A 4 11.28 5.97 5.74
CA PHE A 4 11.25 6.13 7.19
C PHE A 4 10.78 7.52 7.62
N ASN A 5 11.20 8.56 6.88
CA ASN A 5 10.75 9.93 7.13
C ASN A 5 9.27 10.10 6.79
N PHE A 6 8.79 9.53 5.67
CA PHE A 6 7.37 9.58 5.32
C PHE A 6 6.49 8.99 6.43
N LEU A 7 6.82 7.80 6.91
CA LEU A 7 6.07 7.12 7.96
C LEU A 7 6.12 7.90 9.28
N ALA A 8 7.32 8.34 9.71
CA ALA A 8 7.48 9.09 10.95
C ALA A 8 6.65 10.39 10.99
N HIS A 9 6.44 11.05 9.85
CA HIS A 9 5.62 12.27 9.77
C HIS A 9 4.11 12.00 9.74
N ASN A 10 3.68 10.80 9.31
CA ASN A 10 2.27 10.47 9.09
C ASN A 10 1.69 9.47 10.11
N VAL A 11 2.48 9.00 11.08
CA VAL A 11 2.04 8.06 12.13
C VAL A 11 1.58 8.82 13.38
N LYS A 12 0.43 8.43 13.92
CA LYS A 12 -0.15 9.06 15.13
C LYS A 12 0.58 8.67 16.41
N GLU A 13 0.90 7.38 16.55
CA GLU A 13 1.52 6.82 17.75
C GLU A 13 2.44 5.66 17.36
N ARG A 14 3.60 5.54 18.03
CA ARG A 14 4.45 4.36 17.88
C ARG A 14 3.81 3.19 18.64
N LYS A 15 3.11 2.31 17.93
CA LYS A 15 2.81 0.97 18.46
C LYS A 15 4.14 0.22 18.65
N LYS A 16 4.38 -0.30 19.86
CA LYS A 16 5.59 -1.07 20.18
C LYS A 16 5.38 -2.55 19.79
N THR A 17 6.40 -3.14 19.19
CA THR A 17 6.48 -4.58 18.92
C THR A 17 7.70 -5.17 19.59
N THR A 18 7.59 -6.44 19.98
CA THR A 18 8.71 -7.26 20.45
C THR A 18 9.65 -7.68 19.33
N PHE A 19 9.21 -7.62 18.06
CA PHE A 19 9.97 -8.04 16.89
C PHE A 19 10.35 -6.83 16.03
N ALA A 20 11.65 -6.58 15.87
CA ALA A 20 12.17 -5.45 15.11
C ALA A 20 11.77 -5.49 13.61
N GLU A 21 11.64 -6.69 13.04
CA GLU A 21 11.26 -6.94 11.65
C GLU A 21 9.83 -6.44 11.34
N ASN A 22 8.98 -6.29 12.35
CA ASN A 22 7.58 -5.86 12.17
C ASN A 22 7.39 -4.34 12.32
N ASN A 23 8.46 -3.59 12.62
CA ASN A 23 8.36 -2.16 12.90
C ASN A 23 7.70 -1.38 11.75
N GLU A 24 8.02 -1.71 10.50
CA GLU A 24 7.47 -1.01 9.34
C GLU A 24 5.98 -1.29 9.16
N SER A 25 5.55 -2.56 9.15
CA SER A 25 4.13 -2.94 9.05
C SER A 25 3.27 -2.23 10.12
N ILE A 26 3.80 -2.11 11.33
CA ILE A 26 3.12 -1.41 12.43
C ILE A 26 3.01 0.10 12.21
N MET A 27 4.01 0.72 11.57
CA MET A 27 3.93 2.13 11.18
C MET A 27 2.82 2.33 10.14
N TYR A 28 2.66 1.42 9.18
CA TYR A 28 1.58 1.50 8.19
C TYR A 28 0.18 1.35 8.83
N ASP A 29 0.03 0.45 9.79
CA ASP A 29 -1.22 0.30 10.56
C ASP A 29 -1.52 1.54 11.43
N ALA A 30 -0.48 2.24 11.89
CA ALA A 30 -0.60 3.45 12.71
C ALA A 30 -0.66 4.75 11.90
N LEU A 31 -0.70 4.68 10.56
CA LEU A 31 -0.74 5.84 9.68
C LEU A 31 -2.06 6.62 9.89
N PHE A 32 -1.97 7.91 10.22
CA PHE A 32 -3.10 8.80 10.46
C PHE A 32 -3.09 9.98 9.49
N ASN A 33 -3.11 9.68 8.20
CA ASN A 33 -3.39 10.69 7.20
C ASN A 33 -4.68 10.32 6.46
N PRO A 34 -5.77 11.10 6.61
CA PRO A 34 -7.07 10.74 6.05
C PRO A 34 -7.13 10.75 4.52
N THR A 35 -6.05 11.16 3.85
CA THR A 35 -5.93 11.14 2.39
C THR A 35 -4.99 10.07 1.87
N LEU A 36 -4.30 9.33 2.75
CA LEU A 36 -3.39 8.25 2.37
C LEU A 36 -4.02 6.90 2.71
N PHE A 37 -4.02 6.01 1.73
CA PHE A 37 -4.50 4.65 1.84
C PHE A 37 -3.35 3.69 1.57
N VAL A 38 -3.20 2.70 2.44
CA VAL A 38 -2.18 1.67 2.30
C VAL A 38 -2.88 0.38 1.95
N TYR A 39 -2.55 -0.17 0.78
CA TYR A 39 -2.98 -1.52 0.44
C TYR A 39 -1.97 -2.50 1.00
N VAL A 40 -2.48 -3.52 1.68
CA VAL A 40 -1.68 -4.57 2.30
C VAL A 40 -2.07 -5.92 1.71
N SER A 41 -1.12 -6.85 1.64
CA SER A 41 -1.39 -8.21 1.18
C SER A 41 -2.33 -8.93 2.13
N LYS A 42 -3.31 -9.65 1.58
CA LYS A 42 -4.23 -10.52 2.35
C LYS A 42 -3.85 -11.99 2.29
N LEU A 43 -2.76 -12.32 1.59
CA LEU A 43 -2.24 -13.68 1.45
C LEU A 43 -0.71 -13.70 1.60
N ILE A 44 -0.17 -14.87 1.92
CA ILE A 44 1.26 -15.15 1.82
C ILE A 44 1.52 -15.68 0.40
N GLY A 45 2.41 -15.06 -0.36
CA GLY A 45 2.59 -15.44 -1.76
C GLY A 45 3.61 -14.60 -2.51
N ILE A 46 3.62 -14.74 -3.82
CA ILE A 46 4.42 -13.92 -4.73
C ILE A 46 3.55 -12.79 -5.27
N VAL A 47 4.01 -11.55 -5.13
CA VAL A 47 3.29 -10.38 -5.66
C VAL A 47 3.73 -10.09 -7.09
N HIS A 48 2.76 -9.88 -7.97
CA HIS A 48 2.94 -9.42 -9.34
C HIS A 48 2.41 -7.99 -9.45
N VAL A 49 3.26 -7.04 -9.78
CA VAL A 49 2.91 -5.61 -9.86
C VAL A 49 2.27 -5.32 -11.21
N LYS A 50 1.05 -4.77 -11.19
CA LYS A 50 0.29 -4.44 -12.41
C LYS A 50 0.14 -2.93 -12.65
N ILE A 51 0.52 -2.11 -11.67
CA ILE A 51 0.57 -0.66 -11.81
C ILE A 51 1.57 -0.31 -12.93
N PRO A 52 1.16 0.40 -14.00
CA PRO A 52 2.07 0.81 -15.05
C PRO A 52 3.10 1.82 -14.54
N TYR A 53 4.37 1.64 -14.87
CA TYR A 53 5.47 2.52 -14.40
C TYR A 53 5.28 4.02 -14.76
N GLU A 54 4.62 4.31 -15.88
CA GLU A 54 4.40 5.68 -16.36
C GLU A 54 3.14 6.33 -15.77
N VAL A 55 2.27 5.54 -15.15
CA VAL A 55 0.96 6.01 -14.68
C VAL A 55 0.99 6.20 -13.17
N ARG A 56 0.79 7.46 -12.76
CA ARG A 56 0.63 7.79 -11.34
C ARG A 56 -0.82 7.97 -10.91
N SER A 57 -1.76 8.29 -11.81
CA SER A 57 -3.17 8.45 -11.47
C SER A 57 -3.92 7.16 -11.76
N LEU A 58 -4.63 6.63 -10.77
CA LEU A 58 -5.40 5.40 -10.86
C LEU A 58 -6.87 5.68 -10.55
N HIS A 59 -7.73 4.91 -11.20
CA HIS A 59 -9.17 4.97 -11.07
C HIS A 59 -9.71 3.74 -10.35
N LYS A 60 -10.91 3.89 -9.78
CA LYS A 60 -11.61 2.76 -9.16
C LYS A 60 -11.74 1.59 -10.15
N GLY A 61 -11.33 0.41 -9.71
CA GLY A 61 -11.35 -0.83 -10.50
C GLY A 61 -10.06 -1.14 -11.24
N ASP A 62 -9.10 -0.22 -11.28
CA ASP A 62 -7.77 -0.51 -11.84
C ASP A 62 -7.09 -1.64 -11.04
N ILE A 63 -6.39 -2.52 -11.75
CA ILE A 63 -5.65 -3.62 -11.13
C ILE A 63 -4.33 -3.07 -10.61
N LEU A 64 -4.11 -3.22 -9.30
CA LEU A 64 -2.88 -2.78 -8.63
C LEU A 64 -1.86 -3.92 -8.62
N PHE A 65 -2.27 -5.07 -8.08
CA PHE A 65 -1.40 -6.22 -7.87
C PHE A 65 -2.18 -7.52 -8.07
N GLU A 66 -1.44 -8.59 -8.32
CA GLU A 66 -1.93 -9.96 -8.16
C GLU A 66 -1.02 -10.68 -7.16
N VAL A 67 -1.61 -11.25 -6.11
CA VAL A 67 -0.87 -12.08 -5.14
C VAL A 67 -1.16 -13.54 -5.46
N GLU A 68 -0.13 -14.25 -5.90
CA GLU A 68 -0.19 -15.67 -6.19
C GLU A 68 0.18 -16.48 -4.94
N SER A 69 -0.77 -17.28 -4.46
CA SER A 69 -0.60 -18.14 -3.28
C SER A 69 -1.15 -19.53 -3.57
N LEU A 70 -0.25 -20.51 -3.70
CA LEU A 70 -0.59 -21.94 -3.82
C LEU A 70 -1.76 -22.23 -4.77
N LYS A 71 -1.61 -21.81 -6.04
CA LYS A 71 -2.58 -21.93 -7.16
C LYS A 71 -3.78 -20.98 -7.11
N ILE A 72 -3.88 -20.11 -6.12
CA ILE A 72 -4.87 -19.04 -6.05
C ILE A 72 -4.21 -17.72 -6.46
N ILE A 73 -4.88 -16.95 -7.31
CA ILE A 73 -4.49 -15.58 -7.65
C ILE A 73 -5.50 -14.64 -7.02
N ASN A 74 -5.03 -13.77 -6.14
CA ASN A 74 -5.83 -12.70 -5.55
C ASN A 74 -5.50 -11.38 -6.22
N THR A 75 -6.46 -10.84 -6.97
CA THR A 75 -6.32 -9.53 -7.62
C THR A 75 -6.68 -8.42 -6.63
N VAL A 76 -5.73 -7.53 -6.38
CA VAL A 76 -5.93 -6.32 -5.58
C VAL A 76 -6.36 -5.20 -6.52
N LEU A 77 -7.59 -4.71 -6.31
CA LEU A 77 -8.20 -3.66 -7.12
C LEU A 77 -8.17 -2.32 -6.38
N MET A 78 -8.10 -1.25 -7.15
CA MET A 78 -8.23 0.10 -6.65
C MET A 78 -9.68 0.40 -6.19
N GLU A 79 -9.86 0.85 -4.95
CA GLU A 79 -11.19 1.09 -4.36
C GLU A 79 -11.80 2.46 -4.69
N GLY A 80 -11.00 3.42 -5.17
CA GLY A 80 -11.39 4.80 -5.47
C GLY A 80 -10.45 5.48 -6.48
N ASP A 81 -10.61 6.78 -6.71
CA ASP A 81 -9.67 7.54 -7.53
C ASP A 81 -8.51 8.04 -6.67
N GLY A 82 -7.27 7.96 -7.16
CA GLY A 82 -6.10 8.38 -6.38
C GLY A 82 -4.82 8.44 -7.20
N ILE A 83 -3.75 8.86 -6.53
CA ILE A 83 -2.40 8.93 -7.10
C ILE A 83 -1.50 7.95 -6.35
N VAL A 84 -0.71 7.16 -7.07
CA VAL A 84 0.36 6.33 -6.51
C VAL A 84 1.41 7.25 -5.91
N GLU A 85 1.53 7.19 -4.58
CA GLU A 85 2.56 7.91 -3.83
C GLU A 85 3.85 7.08 -3.83
N ASP A 86 3.75 5.79 -3.52
CA ASP A 86 4.90 4.88 -3.50
C ASP A 86 4.49 3.41 -3.66
N ILE A 87 5.35 2.60 -4.30
CA ILE A 87 5.20 1.14 -4.43
C ILE A 87 6.26 0.50 -3.53
N LEU A 88 5.79 -0.29 -2.55
CA LEU A 88 6.60 -0.76 -1.43
C LEU A 88 7.19 -2.16 -1.65
N VAL A 89 6.87 -2.77 -2.78
CA VAL A 89 7.28 -4.12 -3.16
C VAL A 89 7.83 -4.14 -4.57
N ARG A 90 8.63 -5.15 -4.88
CA ARG A 90 9.10 -5.42 -6.24
C ARG A 90 8.24 -6.49 -6.89
N ASP A 91 8.16 -6.45 -8.22
CA ASP A 91 7.56 -7.54 -8.98
C ASP A 91 8.30 -8.87 -8.71
N GLY A 92 7.53 -9.92 -8.45
CA GLY A 92 8.04 -11.24 -8.07
C GLY A 92 8.49 -11.36 -6.60
N GLN A 93 8.29 -10.34 -5.76
CA GLN A 93 8.68 -10.38 -4.35
C GLN A 93 7.77 -11.32 -3.53
N MET A 94 8.34 -12.07 -2.60
CA MET A 94 7.57 -12.81 -1.60
C MET A 94 7.00 -11.84 -0.56
N VAL A 95 5.68 -11.91 -0.34
CA VAL A 95 4.94 -11.11 0.63
C VAL A 95 4.27 -12.00 1.66
N MET A 96 4.21 -11.50 2.90
CA MET A 96 3.52 -12.12 4.03
C MET A 96 2.13 -11.46 4.21
N TYR A 97 1.30 -12.02 5.08
CA TYR A 97 0.04 -11.39 5.47
C TYR A 97 0.28 -9.98 6.03
N ASP A 98 -0.57 -9.03 5.63
CA ASP A 98 -0.50 -7.60 5.93
C ASP A 98 0.80 -6.90 5.51
N THR A 99 1.59 -7.50 4.59
CA THR A 99 2.73 -6.81 3.98
C THR A 99 2.23 -5.61 3.17
N PRO A 100 2.69 -4.39 3.46
CA PRO A 100 2.35 -3.20 2.68
C PRO A 100 2.78 -3.34 1.22
N LEU A 101 1.91 -2.97 0.28
CA LEU A 101 2.13 -3.12 -1.16
C LEU A 101 2.29 -1.78 -1.86
N VAL A 102 1.37 -0.85 -1.61
CA VAL A 102 1.36 0.48 -2.22
C VAL A 102 0.74 1.50 -1.28
N ILE A 103 1.20 2.74 -1.41
CA ILE A 103 0.61 3.91 -0.80
C ILE A 103 -0.10 4.71 -1.89
N ILE A 104 -1.38 4.95 -1.69
CA ILE A 104 -2.22 5.75 -2.58
C ILE A 104 -2.63 7.02 -1.85
N LYS A 105 -2.44 8.17 -2.50
CA LYS A 105 -2.99 9.44 -2.09
C LYS A 105 -4.31 9.70 -2.80
N VAL A 106 -5.42 9.63 -2.07
CA VAL A 106 -6.75 9.95 -2.58
C VAL A 106 -6.91 11.47 -2.59
N GLN A 107 -7.25 12.01 -3.76
CA GLN A 107 -7.58 13.42 -3.89
C GLN A 107 -9.00 13.63 -3.37
N LYS A 108 -9.16 14.45 -2.32
CA LYS A 108 -10.49 14.98 -2.00
C LYS A 108 -10.91 15.88 -3.17
N LYS A 109 -11.99 15.52 -3.87
CA LYS A 109 -12.68 16.49 -4.71
C LYS A 109 -13.20 17.58 -3.78
N GLU A 110 -12.55 18.74 -3.78
CA GLU A 110 -13.17 19.96 -3.27
C GLU A 110 -14.39 20.23 -4.15
N ASN A 111 -15.57 19.88 -3.66
CA ASN A 111 -16.80 20.37 -4.25
C ASN A 111 -16.82 21.89 -4.00
N LYS A 112 -16.37 22.67 -4.98
CA LYS A 112 -16.71 24.09 -5.07
C LYS A 112 -18.22 24.17 -5.25
N ILE A 113 -18.90 24.61 -4.19
CA ILE A 113 -20.29 25.07 -4.23
C ILE A 113 -20.29 26.50 -4.77
#